data_AF-A0A0M4GU72-F1
#
_entry.id   AF-A0A0M4GU72-F1
#
_cell.length_a   1.000
_cell.length_b   1.000
_cell.length_c   1.000
_cell.angle_alpha   90.00
_cell.angle_beta   90.00
_cell.angle_gamma   90.00
#
_symmetry.space_group_name_H-M   'P 1'
#
loop_
_entity.id
_entity.type
_entity.pdbx_description
1 polymer ?
#
loop_
_entity_poly.entity_id
_entity_poly.type
_entity_poly.pdbx_seq_one_letter_code
_entity_poly.pdbx_strand_id
1 'polypeptide(L)'
;MTSISLAEYHKQYGGGRKTATKRNKYNAVKIVKDGMKFDSQKEYKRYIELTAQMQRGEIQDLQCQVKFELAPKVKIAGEKRAKPALRYYADFTYLKDGVQIVEDVKSAATRKLASFRNKKHLMKTVHGIDVREI
;
A
#
# COMPACT_ATOMS: atom_id res chain seq x y z
N MET A 1 2.39 6.40 51.03
CA MET A 1 1.44 5.71 50.14
C MET A 1 2.17 4.55 49.49
N THR A 2 1.75 3.31 49.78
CA THR A 2 2.41 2.08 49.35
C THR A 2 2.23 1.90 47.84
N SER A 3 3.33 1.98 47.08
CA SER A 3 3.33 1.73 45.64
C SER A 3 3.28 0.21 45.39
N ILE A 4 2.20 -0.26 44.78
CA ILE A 4 2.06 -1.63 44.29
C ILE A 4 3.19 -1.94 43.29
N SER A 5 3.80 -3.13 43.41
CA SER A 5 4.85 -3.55 42.48
C SER A 5 4.29 -3.78 41.07
N LEU A 6 5.12 -3.60 40.04
CA LEU A 6 4.74 -3.83 38.63
C LEU A 6 4.16 -5.24 38.40
N ALA A 7 4.63 -6.23 39.15
CA ALA A 7 4.13 -7.60 39.10
C ALA A 7 2.71 -7.73 39.67
N GLU A 8 2.44 -7.07 40.80
CA GLU A 8 1.10 -7.04 41.42
C GLU A 8 0.10 -6.24 40.57
N TYR A 9 0.53 -5.15 39.96
CA TYR A 9 -0.31 -4.37 39.03
C TYR A 9 -0.76 -5.22 37.83
N HIS A 10 0.15 -5.97 37.21
CA HIS A 10 -0.20 -6.87 36.11
C HIS A 10 -1.06 -8.05 36.56
N LYS A 11 -0.91 -8.53 37.79
CA LYS A 11 -1.77 -9.61 38.32
C LYS A 11 -3.19 -9.12 38.61
N GLN A 12 -3.33 -7.89 39.10
CA GLN A 12 -4.62 -7.28 39.46
C GLN A 12 -5.38 -6.72 38.25
N TYR A 13 -4.67 -6.21 37.23
CA TYR A 13 -5.28 -5.51 36.08
C TYR A 13 -4.90 -6.09 34.71
N GLY A 14 -4.02 -7.09 34.64
CA GLY A 14 -3.58 -7.73 33.40
C GLY A 14 -4.59 -8.75 32.87
N GLY A 15 -5.75 -8.25 32.42
CA GLY A 15 -6.67 -9.06 31.63
C GLY A 15 -5.98 -9.55 30.35
N GLY A 16 -5.89 -10.87 30.19
CA GLY A 16 -5.30 -11.52 29.02
C GLY A 16 -5.97 -11.02 27.73
N ARG A 17 -5.20 -10.33 26.89
CA ARG A 17 -5.64 -10.00 25.53
C ARG A 17 -5.77 -11.30 24.75
N LYS A 18 -6.99 -11.85 24.65
CA LYS A 18 -7.33 -12.75 23.54
C LYS A 18 -6.96 -12.01 22.26
N THR A 19 -5.98 -12.52 21.52
CA THR A 19 -5.63 -12.00 20.21
C THR A 19 -6.81 -12.25 19.29
N ALA A 20 -7.76 -11.30 19.26
CA ALA A 20 -8.78 -11.25 18.23
C ALA A 20 -8.05 -11.34 16.90
N THR A 21 -8.37 -12.35 16.09
CA THR A 21 -7.93 -12.44 14.71
C THR A 21 -8.29 -11.11 14.06
N LYS A 22 -7.28 -10.27 13.83
CA LYS A 22 -7.44 -8.90 13.33
C LYS A 22 -8.16 -9.00 11.99
N ARG A 23 -9.47 -8.77 11.97
CA ARG A 23 -10.17 -8.45 10.73
C ARG A 23 -9.43 -7.25 10.13
N ASN A 24 -8.99 -7.36 8.88
CA ASN A 24 -8.35 -6.25 8.20
C ASN A 24 -9.25 -5.02 8.31
N LYS A 25 -8.65 -3.82 8.45
CA LYS A 25 -9.37 -2.55 8.64
C LYS A 25 -10.48 -2.31 7.59
N TYR A 26 -10.41 -2.99 6.45
CA TYR A 26 -11.35 -2.90 5.33
C TYR A 26 -12.06 -4.23 5.00
N ASN A 27 -11.96 -5.26 5.84
CA ASN A 27 -12.47 -6.62 5.58
C ASN A 27 -12.05 -7.20 4.21
N ALA A 28 -10.93 -6.73 3.67
CA ALA A 28 -10.44 -7.17 2.37
C ALA A 28 -9.93 -8.62 2.45
N VAL A 29 -10.40 -9.45 1.52
CA VAL A 29 -9.93 -10.81 1.30
C VAL A 29 -8.71 -10.75 0.40
N LYS A 30 -7.55 -11.14 0.92
CA LYS A 30 -6.32 -11.30 0.13
C LYS A 30 -6.45 -12.51 -0.78
N ILE A 31 -5.97 -12.40 -2.00
CA ILE A 31 -5.98 -13.48 -2.98
C ILE A 31 -4.56 -13.83 -3.33
N VAL A 32 -4.23 -15.13 -3.31
CA VAL A 32 -2.98 -15.65 -3.83
C VAL A 32 -3.33 -16.52 -5.03
N LYS A 33 -2.79 -16.20 -6.20
CA LYS A 33 -2.99 -17.00 -7.41
C LYS A 33 -1.71 -17.02 -8.24
N ASP A 34 -1.28 -18.21 -8.64
CA ASP A 34 -0.09 -18.43 -9.48
C ASP A 34 1.18 -17.73 -8.93
N GLY A 35 1.33 -17.72 -7.60
CA GLY A 35 2.43 -17.05 -6.90
C GLY A 35 2.28 -15.54 -6.71
N MET A 36 1.31 -14.89 -7.37
CA MET A 36 0.99 -13.48 -7.19
C MET A 36 0.07 -13.26 -5.99
N LYS A 37 0.28 -12.15 -5.27
CA LYS A 37 -0.51 -11.77 -4.10
C LYS A 37 -1.24 -10.45 -4.38
N PHE A 38 -2.55 -10.45 -4.20
CA PHE A 38 -3.41 -9.29 -4.30
C PHE A 38 -4.01 -8.99 -2.93
N ASP A 39 -4.02 -7.71 -2.55
CA ASP A 39 -4.53 -7.23 -1.27
C ASP A 39 -6.07 -7.17 -1.24
N SER A 40 -6.75 -7.28 -2.40
CA SER A 40 -8.20 -7.36 -2.48
C SER A 40 -8.75 -8.12 -3.71
N GLN A 41 -10.02 -8.56 -3.63
CA GLN A 41 -10.78 -9.08 -4.78
C GLN A 41 -10.87 -8.08 -5.93
N LYS A 42 -11.01 -6.78 -5.63
CA LYS A 42 -11.10 -5.72 -6.63
C LYS A 42 -9.81 -5.61 -7.44
N GLU A 43 -8.68 -5.67 -6.75
CA GLU A 43 -7.35 -5.64 -7.36
C GLU A 43 -7.13 -6.87 -8.25
N TYR A 44 -7.49 -8.07 -7.78
CA TYR A 44 -7.41 -9.28 -8.59
C TYR A 44 -8.29 -9.22 -9.85
N LYS A 45 -9.52 -8.72 -9.74
CA LYS A 45 -10.40 -8.54 -10.90
C LYS A 45 -9.77 -7.57 -11.92
N ARG A 46 -9.20 -6.46 -11.44
CA ARG A 46 -8.53 -5.49 -12.31
C ARG A 46 -7.30 -6.10 -13.00
N TYR A 47 -6.53 -6.92 -12.30
CA TYR A 47 -5.41 -7.66 -12.90
C TYR A 47 -5.86 -8.55 -14.07
N ILE A 48 -6.96 -9.29 -13.93
CA ILE A 48 -7.51 -10.12 -15.02
C ILE A 48 -7.90 -9.25 -16.22
N GLU A 49 -8.58 -8.11 -15.97
CA GLU A 49 -8.98 -7.19 -17.03
C GLU A 49 -7.75 -6.66 -17.80
N LEU A 50 -6.71 -6.21 -17.09
CA LEU A 50 -5.48 -5.71 -17.71
C LEU A 50 -4.73 -6.83 -18.45
N THR A 51 -4.69 -8.04 -17.90
CA THR A 51 -4.09 -9.20 -18.59
C THR A 51 -4.80 -9.49 -19.91
N ALA A 52 -6.15 -9.43 -19.92
CA ALA A 52 -6.92 -9.62 -21.13
C ALA A 52 -6.68 -8.48 -22.15
N GLN A 53 -6.54 -7.23 -21.70
CA GLN A 53 -6.16 -6.10 -22.56
C GLN A 53 -4.78 -6.31 -23.18
N MET A 54 -3.82 -6.79 -22.39
CA MET A 54 -2.46 -7.09 -22.87
C MET A 54 -2.47 -8.20 -23.91
N GLN A 55 -3.25 -9.27 -23.70
CA GLN A 55 -3.43 -10.36 -24.66
C GLN A 55 -4.05 -9.91 -25.99
N ARG A 56 -4.90 -8.88 -25.97
CA ARG A 56 -5.47 -8.25 -27.18
C ARG A 56 -4.54 -7.21 -27.82
N GLY A 57 -3.38 -6.94 -27.23
CA GLY A 57 -2.42 -5.95 -27.72
C GLY A 57 -2.80 -4.49 -27.43
N GLU A 58 -3.79 -4.25 -26.56
CA GLU A 58 -4.24 -2.89 -26.19
C GLU A 58 -3.28 -2.20 -25.20
N ILE A 59 -2.54 -3.00 -24.43
CA ILE A 59 -1.51 -2.54 -23.49
C ILE A 59 -0.30 -3.48 -23.58
N GLN A 60 0.86 -3.02 -23.08
CA GLN A 60 2.12 -3.75 -23.09
C GLN A 60 2.81 -3.64 -21.73
N ASP A 61 3.77 -4.52 -21.45
CA ASP A 61 4.62 -4.50 -20.25
C ASP A 61 3.85 -4.36 -18.93
N LEU A 62 2.79 -5.16 -18.75
CA LEU A 62 2.04 -5.17 -17.49
C LEU A 62 2.93 -5.67 -16.34
N GLN A 63 3.14 -4.80 -15.35
CA GLN A 63 3.90 -5.06 -14.13
C GLN A 63 3.04 -4.81 -12.90
N CYS A 64 3.22 -5.64 -11.88
CA CYS A 64 2.52 -5.52 -10.59
C CYS A 64 3.47 -5.02 -9.50
N GLN A 65 2.95 -4.26 -8.53
CA GLN A 65 3.68 -3.84 -7.32
C GLN A 65 4.97 -3.04 -7.61
N VAL A 66 4.96 -2.21 -8.66
CA VAL A 66 6.12 -1.42 -9.10
C VAL A 66 6.48 -0.37 -8.06
N LYS A 67 7.77 -0.31 -7.72
CA LYS A 67 8.33 0.56 -6.69
C LYS A 67 8.84 1.87 -7.29
N PHE A 68 8.26 2.98 -6.85
CA PHE A 68 8.72 4.34 -7.14
C PHE A 68 9.31 4.99 -5.89
N GLU A 69 10.52 5.54 -6.00
CA GLU A 69 11.13 6.32 -4.93
C GLU A 69 10.66 7.78 -5.00
N LEU A 70 10.05 8.29 -3.93
CA LEU A 70 9.47 9.63 -3.87
C LEU A 70 10.37 10.64 -3.15
N ALA A 71 11.21 10.16 -2.23
CA ALA A 71 12.21 10.97 -1.57
C ALA A 71 13.35 10.07 -1.08
N PRO A 72 14.61 10.54 -1.14
CA PRO A 72 15.75 9.75 -0.70
C PRO A 72 15.72 9.53 0.81
N LYS A 73 16.55 8.59 1.28
CA LYS A 73 16.81 8.37 2.71
C LYS A 73 17.34 9.66 3.34
N VAL A 74 16.77 10.09 4.46
CA VAL A 74 17.17 11.34 5.13
C VAL A 74 17.29 11.15 6.65
N LYS A 75 18.24 11.85 7.26
CA LYS A 75 18.37 11.94 8.72
C LYS A 75 17.67 13.21 9.19
N ILE A 76 16.53 13.06 9.84
CA ILE A 76 15.80 14.18 10.42
C ILE A 76 16.46 14.57 11.74
N ALA A 77 16.65 15.87 11.95
CA ALA A 77 17.20 16.40 13.19
C ALA A 77 16.38 15.92 14.40
N GLY A 78 17.06 15.48 15.46
CA GLY A 78 16.42 14.94 16.67
C GLY A 78 15.98 13.47 16.61
N GLU A 79 15.97 12.82 15.45
CA GLU A 79 15.62 11.40 15.38
C GLU A 79 16.83 10.48 15.56
N LYS A 80 16.67 9.36 16.30
CA LYS A 80 17.77 8.42 16.58
C LYS A 80 18.32 7.72 15.33
N ARG A 81 17.49 7.42 14.34
CA ARG A 81 17.87 6.73 13.10
C ARG A 81 17.45 7.54 11.87
N ALA A 82 18.14 7.35 10.76
CA ALA A 82 17.71 7.94 9.49
C ALA A 82 16.40 7.29 9.03
N LYS A 83 15.50 8.08 8.46
CA LYS A 83 14.29 7.58 7.80
C LYS A 83 14.66 6.96 6.46
N PRO A 84 14.14 5.77 6.14
CA PRO A 84 14.35 5.18 4.83
C PRO A 84 13.73 6.05 3.74
N ALA A 85 14.16 5.84 2.49
CA ALA A 85 13.56 6.48 1.34
C ALA A 85 12.03 6.30 1.34
N LEU A 86 11.31 7.39 1.08
CA LEU A 86 9.87 7.35 0.94
C LEU A 86 9.55 6.68 -0.38
N ARG A 87 8.74 5.62 -0.34
CA ARG A 87 8.40 4.84 -1.53
C ARG A 87 6.89 4.77 -1.74
N TYR A 88 6.53 4.74 -3.01
CA TYR A 88 5.21 4.40 -3.51
C TYR A 88 5.27 3.06 -4.23
N TYR A 89 4.28 2.22 -3.97
CA TYR A 89 4.14 0.93 -4.61
C TYR A 89 2.82 0.99 -5.37
N ALA A 90 2.91 1.01 -6.69
CA ALA A 90 1.74 1.02 -7.56
C ALA A 90 1.20 -0.41 -7.69
N ASP A 91 -0.12 -0.57 -7.72
CA ASP A 91 -0.73 -1.88 -7.90
C ASP A 91 -0.41 -2.40 -9.31
N PHE A 92 -0.58 -1.57 -10.34
CA PHE A 92 -0.27 -1.90 -11.73
C PHE A 92 0.47 -0.78 -12.47
N THR A 93 1.38 -1.16 -13.36
CA THR A 93 2.04 -0.27 -14.31
C THR A 93 2.09 -0.95 -15.66
N TYR A 94 1.80 -0.24 -16.74
CA TYR A 94 1.82 -0.78 -18.10
C TYR A 94 2.02 0.35 -19.12
N LEU A 95 2.36 -0.01 -20.35
CA LEU A 95 2.41 0.90 -21.49
C LEU A 95 1.10 0.84 -22.27
N LYS A 96 0.56 2.02 -22.61
CA LYS A 96 -0.56 2.15 -23.54
C LYS A 96 -0.25 3.29 -24.50
N ASP A 97 -0.31 3.00 -25.79
CA ASP A 97 0.00 3.97 -26.85
C ASP A 97 1.38 4.65 -26.66
N GLY A 98 2.38 3.88 -26.18
CA GLY A 98 3.73 4.37 -25.88
C GLY A 98 3.87 5.18 -24.58
N VAL A 99 2.78 5.39 -23.83
CA VAL A 99 2.79 6.16 -22.57
C VAL A 99 2.71 5.21 -21.37
N GLN A 100 3.56 5.44 -20.37
CA GLN A 100 3.51 4.70 -19.12
C GLN A 100 2.29 5.14 -18.29
N ILE A 101 1.45 4.17 -17.96
CA ILE A 101 0.27 4.32 -17.13
C ILE A 101 0.50 3.63 -15.79
N VAL A 102 0.14 4.32 -14.71
CA VAL A 102 0.16 3.78 -13.34
C VAL A 102 -1.27 3.76 -12.79
N GLU A 103 -1.73 2.58 -12.40
CA GLU A 103 -3.05 2.37 -11.78
C GLU A 103 -2.93 1.89 -10.33
N ASP A 104 -3.81 2.41 -9.49
CA ASP A 104 -3.92 2.03 -8.08
C ASP A 104 -5.39 1.75 -7.71
N VAL A 105 -5.66 0.53 -7.24
CA VAL A 105 -7.00 0.03 -6.93
C VAL A 105 -7.35 0.36 -5.49
N LYS A 106 -8.00 1.51 -5.29
CA LYS A 106 -8.35 2.01 -3.95
C LYS A 106 -9.87 2.10 -3.73
N SER A 107 -10.28 1.84 -2.49
CA SER A 107 -11.64 2.15 -2.03
C SER A 107 -11.82 3.67 -1.86
N ALA A 108 -13.07 4.15 -1.88
CA ALA A 108 -13.36 5.57 -1.67
C ALA A 108 -12.79 6.12 -0.35
N ALA A 109 -12.75 5.29 0.71
CA ALA A 109 -12.15 5.66 1.98
C ALA A 109 -10.63 5.84 1.86
N THR A 110 -9.94 4.93 1.17
CA THR A 110 -8.48 4.98 0.98
C THR A 110 -8.06 6.16 0.11
N ARG A 111 -8.83 6.52 -0.93
CA ARG A 111 -8.57 7.69 -1.79
C ARG A 111 -8.52 9.01 -1.02
N LYS A 112 -9.34 9.13 0.04
CA LYS A 112 -9.43 10.34 0.87
C LYS A 112 -8.29 10.46 1.88
N LEU A 113 -7.52 9.40 2.14
CA LEU A 113 -6.42 9.43 3.10
C LEU A 113 -5.33 10.42 2.67
N ALA A 114 -4.94 11.31 3.58
CA ALA A 114 -3.90 12.31 3.32
C ALA A 114 -2.58 11.66 2.87
N SER A 115 -2.21 10.50 3.43
CA SER A 115 -1.02 9.76 3.04
C SER A 115 -1.05 9.32 1.57
N PHE A 116 -2.20 8.91 1.05
CA PHE A 116 -2.35 8.53 -0.35
C PHE A 116 -2.28 9.76 -1.26
N ARG A 117 -3.02 10.82 -0.94
CA ARG A 117 -3.00 12.08 -1.71
C ARG A 117 -1.61 12.69 -1.79
N ASN A 118 -0.86 12.69 -0.69
CA ASN A 118 0.52 13.20 -0.66
C ASN A 118 1.44 12.36 -1.56
N LYS A 119 1.32 11.02 -1.54
CA LYS A 119 2.10 10.17 -2.44
C LYS A 119 1.74 10.37 -3.91
N LYS A 120 0.45 10.54 -4.23
CA LYS A 120 0.00 10.86 -5.59
C LYS A 120 0.55 12.20 -6.07
N HIS A 121 0.53 13.22 -5.22
CA HIS A 121 1.19 14.50 -5.51
C HIS A 121 2.68 14.29 -5.81
N LEU A 122 3.38 13.56 -4.95
CA LEU A 122 4.81 13.29 -5.14
C LEU A 122 5.11 12.47 -6.39
N MET A 123 4.25 11.52 -6.76
CA MET A 123 4.36 10.80 -8.03
C MET A 123 4.37 11.77 -9.21
N LYS A 124 3.46 12.74 -9.19
CA LYS A 124 3.39 13.76 -10.25
C LYS A 124 4.61 14.68 -10.25
N THR A 125 5.04 15.17 -9.09
CA THR A 125 6.13 16.15 -9.02
C THR A 125 7.52 15.54 -9.22
N VAL A 126 7.73 14.29 -8.79
CA VAL A 126 9.04 13.62 -8.85
C VAL A 126 9.21 12.84 -10.15
N HIS A 127 8.17 12.14 -10.59
CA HIS A 127 8.24 11.26 -11.76
C HIS A 127 7.48 11.80 -12.99
N GLY A 128 6.69 12.86 -12.84
CA GLY A 128 5.82 13.37 -13.92
C GLY A 128 4.58 12.51 -14.19
N ILE A 129 4.35 11.46 -13.40
CA ILE A 129 3.34 10.43 -13.65
C ILE A 129 2.06 10.71 -12.86
N ASP A 130 0.91 10.67 -13.55
CA ASP A 130 -0.41 10.72 -12.93
C ASP A 130 -0.89 9.31 -12.53
N VAL A 131 -1.24 9.15 -11.25
CA VAL A 131 -1.81 7.90 -10.73
C VAL A 131 -3.32 7.85 -10.98
N ARG A 132 -3.76 6.86 -11.75
CA ARG A 132 -5.19 6.58 -12.00
C ARG A 132 -5.77 5.73 -10.88
N GLU A 133 -6.89 6.18 -10.32
CA GLU A 133 -7.57 5.50 -9.22
C GLU A 133 -8.72 4.63 -9.76
N ILE A 134 -8.66 3.33 -9.53
CA ILE A 134 -9.69 2.36 -9.93
C ILE A 134 -10.58 2.01 -8.75
#